data_AF-A0A0L7RDD6-F1
#
_entry.id   AF-A0A0L7RDD6-F1
#
_cell.length_a   1.000
_cell.length_b   1.000
_cell.length_c   1.000
_cell.angle_alpha   90.00
_cell.angle_beta   90.00
_cell.angle_gamma   90.00
#
_symmetry.space_group_name_H-M   'P 1'
#
loop_
_entity.id
_entity.type
_entity.pdbx_description
1 polymer ?
#
loop_
_entity_poly.entity_id
_entity_poly.type
_entity_poly.pdbx_seq_one_letter_code
_entity_poly.pdbx_strand_id
1 'polypeptide(L)' 'CTGPGYRSPKVAMHEGPREKLMYVTCIHTDPDKSDVLCTVNVDPSSVDYCKVGVANHTHG' A
#
# COMPACT_ATOMS: atom_id res chain seq x y z
N CYS A 1 16.14 -22.18 10.12
CA CYS A 1 14.98 -21.63 9.37
C CYS A 1 15.32 -20.20 8.97
N THR A 2 15.54 -19.91 7.68
CA THR A 2 15.70 -18.54 7.15
C THR A 2 14.39 -18.16 6.50
N GLY A 3 13.52 -17.47 7.24
CA GLY A 3 12.31 -16.89 6.64
C GLY A 3 12.67 -15.91 5.51
N PRO A 4 11.73 -15.57 4.63
CA PRO A 4 11.98 -14.74 3.44
C PRO A 4 12.30 -13.27 3.75
N GLY A 5 12.37 -12.89 5.03
CA GLY A 5 12.63 -11.53 5.47
C GLY A 5 14.12 -11.16 5.50
N TYR A 6 14.38 -9.88 5.73
CA TYR A 6 15.74 -9.39 5.93
C TYR A 6 16.39 -10.02 7.16
N ARG A 7 17.70 -10.31 7.05
CA ARG A 7 18.50 -10.91 8.13
C ARG A 7 18.53 -10.06 9.41
N SER A 8 18.34 -8.75 9.30
CA SER A 8 18.21 -7.84 10.45
C SER A 8 17.42 -6.58 10.08
N PRO A 9 16.89 -5.83 11.07
CA PRO A 9 16.25 -4.54 10.82
C PRO A 9 17.15 -3.53 10.09
N LYS A 10 18.46 -3.53 10.40
CA LYS A 10 19.44 -2.64 9.76
C LYS A 10 19.56 -2.92 8.25
N VAL A 11 19.58 -4.19 7.86
CA VAL A 11 19.60 -4.58 6.45
C VAL A 11 18.31 -4.13 5.76
N ALA A 12 17.15 -4.31 6.40
CA ALA A 12 15.86 -3.86 5.85
C ALA A 12 15.83 -2.35 5.55
N MET A 13 16.36 -1.53 6.47
CA MET A 13 16.33 -0.07 6.33
C MET A 13 17.29 0.48 5.27
N HIS A 14 18.44 -0.17 5.06
CA HIS A 14 19.49 0.35 4.17
C HIS A 14 19.52 -0.31 2.80
N GLU A 15 19.18 -1.59 2.72
CA GLU A 15 19.25 -2.38 1.47
C GLU A 15 17.85 -2.62 0.88
N GLY A 16 16.79 -2.37 1.64
CA GLY A 16 15.43 -2.49 1.16
C GLY A 16 15.10 -1.43 0.09
N PRO A 17 14.40 -1.80 -0.99
CA PRO A 17 13.93 -0.83 -1.96
C PRO A 17 12.90 0.11 -1.32
N ARG A 18 12.86 1.35 -1.80
CA ARG A 18 11.77 2.29 -1.47
C ARG A 18 10.44 1.71 -1.93
N GLU A 19 9.41 1.85 -1.09
CA GLU A 19 8.05 1.48 -1.43
C GLU A 19 7.54 2.32 -2.60
N LYS A 20 6.77 1.69 -3.48
CA LYS A 20 6.13 2.33 -4.64
C LYS A 20 4.61 2.43 -4.50
N LEU A 21 4.05 1.63 -3.60
CA LEU A 21 2.63 1.56 -3.31
C LEU A 21 2.44 1.56 -1.79
N MET A 22 1.43 2.28 -1.33
CA MET A 22 0.95 2.21 0.04
C MET A 22 -0.49 1.71 0.05
N TYR A 23 -0.80 0.78 0.95
CA TYR A 23 -2.17 0.36 1.24
C TYR A 23 -2.70 1.19 2.41
N VAL A 24 -3.85 1.84 2.23
CA VAL A 24 -4.44 2.75 3.20
C VAL A 24 -5.86 2.30 3.49
N THR A 25 -6.14 2.03 4.76
CA THR A 25 -7.50 1.79 5.24
C THR A 25 -8.27 3.10 5.27
N CYS A 26 -9.34 3.19 4.49
CA CYS A 26 -10.24 4.34 4.42
C CYS A 26 -11.52 3.99 5.16
N ILE A 27 -11.62 4.45 6.40
CA ILE A 27 -12.74 4.16 7.29
C ILE A 27 -13.87 5.15 7.03
N HIS A 28 -15.10 4.68 6.86
CA HIS A 28 -16.27 5.54 6.69
C HIS A 28 -17.02 5.72 8.01
N THR A 29 -17.40 6.96 8.34
CA THR A 29 -18.24 7.25 9.51
C THR A 29 -19.75 7.07 9.26
N ASP A 30 -20.13 6.64 8.06
CA ASP A 30 -21.51 6.44 7.64
C ASP A 30 -21.79 4.94 7.78
N PRO A 31 -22.72 4.53 8.67
CA PRO A 31 -22.91 3.12 8.97
C PRO A 31 -23.44 2.31 7.78
N ASP A 32 -24.00 2.97 6.77
CA ASP A 32 -24.53 2.33 5.57
C ASP A 32 -23.46 2.15 4.47
N LYS A 33 -22.23 2.59 4.71
CA LYS A 33 -21.12 2.46 3.76
C LYS A 33 -20.01 1.59 4.33
N SER A 34 -19.45 0.74 3.48
CA SER A 34 -18.30 -0.08 3.82
C SER A 34 -17.01 0.74 3.85
N ASP A 35 -16.10 0.35 4.73
CA ASP A 35 -14.70 0.77 4.65
C ASP A 35 -14.07 0.27 3.34
N VAL A 36 -13.03 0.97 2.91
CA VAL A 36 -12.33 0.66 1.66
C VAL A 36 -10.83 0.53 1.90
N LEU A 37 -10.19 -0.46 1.29
CA LEU A 37 -8.73 -0.54 1.21
C LEU A 37 -8.26 0.14 -0.08
N CYS A 38 -7.67 1.32 0.07
CA CYS A 38 -7.14 2.09 -1.05
C CYS A 38 -5.66 1.79 -1.28
N THR A 39 -5.23 1.94 -2.53
CA THR A 39 -3.82 1.90 -2.93
C THR A 39 -3.38 3.29 -3.32
N VAL A 40 -2.23 3.74 -2.83
CA VAL A 40 -1.64 5.04 -3.17
C VAL A 40 -0.32 4.80 -3.86
N ASN A 41 -0.17 5.34 -5.07
CA ASN A 41 1.10 5.29 -5.79
C ASN A 41 2.04 6.39 -5.28
N VAL A 42 3.16 5.96 -4.68
CA VAL A 42 4.16 6.84 -4.06
C VAL A 42 5.50 6.80 -4.80
N ASP A 43 5.54 6.23 -6.01
CA ASP A 43 6.73 6.28 -6.88
C ASP A 43 6.82 7.64 -7.58
N PRO A 44 7.82 8.50 -7.26
CA PRO A 44 7.94 9.84 -7.86
C PRO A 44 8.19 9.81 -9.38
N SER A 45 8.63 8.67 -9.93
CA SER A 45 8.84 8.49 -11.36
C SER A 45 7.57 8.10 -12.13
N SER A 46 6.47 7.82 -11.42
CA SER A 46 5.21 7.41 -12.03
C SER A 46 4.40 8.60 -12.54
N VAL A 47 3.76 8.42 -13.70
CA VAL A 47 2.74 9.36 -14.23
C VAL A 47 1.51 9.50 -13.32
N ASP A 48 1.29 8.52 -12.45
CA ASP A 48 0.22 8.48 -11.46
C ASP A 48 0.73 8.71 -10.03
N TYR A 49 1.88 9.38 -9.88
CA TYR A 49 2.41 9.76 -8.57
C TYR A 49 1.37 10.53 -7.74
N CYS A 50 1.23 10.13 -6.47
CA CYS A 50 0.26 10.63 -5.51
C CYS A 50 -1.23 10.42 -5.90
N LYS A 51 -1.53 9.55 -6.86
CA LYS A 51 -2.92 9.18 -7.16
C LYS A 51 -3.37 8.00 -6.30
N VAL A 52 -4.66 8.00 -5.98
CA VAL A 52 -5.34 6.94 -5.23
C VAL A 52 -6.05 6.02 -6.22
N GLY A 53 -5.69 4.73 -6.19
CA GLY A 53 -6.43 3.66 -6.83
C GLY A 53 -7.30 2.96 -5.80
N VAL A 54 -8.61 2.92 -6.02
CA VAL A 54 -9.51 2.07 -5.23
C VAL A 54 -9.50 0.67 -5.83
N ALA A 55 -9.21 -0.35 -5.03
CA ALA A 55 -9.47 -1.72 -5.41
C ALA A 55 -11.00 -1.91 -5.41
N ASN A 56 -11.65 -1.51 -6.50
CA ASN A 56 -13.08 -1.75 -6.68
C ASN A 56 -13.27 -3.27 -6.71
N HIS A 57 -13.85 -3.82 -5.65
CA HIS A 57 -14.41 -5.16 -5.67
C HIS A 57 -15.57 -5.12 -6.67
N THR A 58 -15.29 -5.37 -7.95
CA THR A 58 -16.33 -5.58 -8.95
C THR A 58 -17.04 -6.87 -8.55
N HIS A 59 -18.15 -6.74 -7.83
CA HIS A 59 -19.12 -7.82 -7.77
C HIS A 59 -19.54 -8.11 -9.21
N GLY A 60 -19.21 -9.31 -9.69
CA GLY A 60 -19.81 -9.90 -10.87
C GLY A 60 -21.29 -10.18 -10.65
#